data_AF-A0A2E7SV38-F1
#
_entry.id   AF-A0A2E7SV38-F1
#
_cell.length_a   1.000
_cell.length_b   1.000
_cell.length_c   1.000
_cell.angle_alpha   90.00
_cell.angle_beta   90.00
_cell.angle_gamma   90.00
#
_symmetry.space_group_name_H-M   'P 1'
#
loop_
_entity.id
_entity.type
_entity.pdbx_description
1 polymer ?
#
loop_
_entity_poly.entity_id
_entity_poly.type
_entity_poly.pdbx_seq_one_letter_code
_entity_poly.pdbx_strand_id
1 'polypeptide(L)'
;PSRRAVDELYKFLEHKSMPITESGNFVAYKGVNHDFTDKWSGKFDNSVGQTLEMARNRVCDDADIGCSYGFHAGSYEYAKGYSHGGGHLMLVEIDPTDVVSVPKCSDCQKLRTAKYRVINKYETIDTPLDEGIYDDYESDWNEDEGETFNEGYSEGYEQAKKDILDNLSNN
;
A
#
# COMPACT_ATOMS: atom_id res chain seq x y z
N PRO A 1 -7.91 2.08 26.98
CA PRO A 1 -7.15 1.09 26.17
C PRO A 1 -7.09 -0.26 26.91
N SER A 2 -7.10 -1.39 26.20
CA SER A 2 -6.96 -2.72 26.84
C SER A 2 -5.49 -3.02 27.15
N ARG A 3 -5.22 -3.88 28.15
CA ARG A 3 -3.84 -4.22 28.53
C ARG A 3 -3.05 -4.84 27.37
N ARG A 4 -3.70 -5.70 26.59
CA ARG A 4 -3.12 -6.29 25.37
C ARG A 4 -2.67 -5.23 24.38
N ALA A 5 -3.54 -4.26 24.07
CA ALA A 5 -3.22 -3.19 23.11
C ALA A 5 -2.04 -2.32 23.57
N VAL A 6 -1.91 -2.12 24.88
CA VAL A 6 -0.78 -1.41 25.49
C VAL A 6 0.53 -2.18 25.27
N ASP A 7 0.57 -3.47 25.64
CA ASP A 7 1.77 -4.32 25.49
C ASP A 7 2.17 -4.48 24.01
N GLU A 8 1.19 -4.57 23.12
CA GLU A 8 1.35 -4.60 21.66
C GLU A 8 1.92 -3.30 21.10
N LEU A 9 1.41 -2.16 21.56
CA LEU A 9 1.88 -0.84 21.12
C LEU A 9 3.32 -0.58 21.57
N TYR A 10 3.71 -1.00 22.78
CA TYR A 10 5.10 -0.88 23.22
C TYR A 10 6.06 -1.60 22.27
N LYS A 11 5.73 -2.83 21.85
CA LYS A 11 6.53 -3.57 20.87
C LYS A 11 6.61 -2.86 19.53
N PHE A 12 5.50 -2.29 19.06
CA PHE A 12 5.45 -1.52 17.82
C PHE A 12 6.39 -0.30 17.87
N LEU A 13 6.31 0.48 18.95
CA LEU A 13 7.09 1.70 19.11
C LEU A 13 8.60 1.42 19.25
N GLU A 14 8.99 0.41 20.02
CA GLU A 14 10.40 -0.01 20.17
C GLU A 14 10.99 -0.48 18.83
N HIS A 15 10.22 -1.25 18.06
CA HIS A 15 10.74 -1.88 16.84
C HIS A 15 10.87 -0.90 15.67
N LYS A 16 10.11 0.20 15.68
CA LYS A 16 10.02 1.14 14.55
C LYS A 16 10.48 2.56 14.85
N SER A 17 10.91 2.85 16.08
CA SER A 17 11.49 4.15 16.49
C SER A 17 10.64 5.34 16.04
N MET A 18 9.33 5.25 16.29
CA MET A 18 8.38 6.25 15.82
C MET A 18 8.57 7.57 16.58
N PRO A 19 8.56 8.73 15.90
CA PRO A 19 8.66 10.03 16.57
C PRO A 19 7.51 10.24 17.55
N ILE A 20 7.85 10.60 18.79
CA ILE A 20 6.89 10.98 19.83
C ILE A 20 6.83 12.50 19.89
N THR A 21 5.61 13.02 19.95
CA THR A 21 5.30 14.45 20.08
C THR A 21 5.32 14.88 21.55
N GLU A 22 5.41 16.18 21.81
CA GLU A 22 5.41 16.73 23.18
C GLU A 22 4.13 16.40 23.97
N SER A 23 3.01 16.17 23.29
CA SER A 23 1.74 15.79 23.90
C SER A 23 1.65 14.30 24.30
N GLY A 24 2.66 13.50 23.95
CA GLY A 24 2.66 12.05 24.16
C GLY A 24 1.99 11.25 23.05
N ASN A 25 1.57 11.90 21.96
CA ASN A 25 1.14 11.22 20.74
C ASN A 25 2.35 10.75 19.93
N PHE A 26 2.15 9.81 19.01
CA PHE A 26 3.21 9.39 18.09
C PHE A 26 2.79 9.62 16.64
N VAL A 27 3.80 9.78 15.77
CA VAL A 27 3.60 9.99 14.33
C VAL A 27 3.80 8.67 13.61
N ALA A 28 2.86 8.33 12.73
CA ALA A 28 2.92 7.15 11.86
C ALA A 28 2.66 7.49 10.40
N TYR A 29 2.90 6.51 9.52
CA TYR A 29 2.70 6.65 8.08
C TYR A 29 1.42 5.94 7.64
N LYS A 30 0.73 6.57 6.68
CA LYS A 30 -0.49 6.02 6.08
C LYS A 30 -0.45 6.19 4.55
N GLY A 31 -0.63 5.08 3.84
CA GLY A 31 -0.82 5.09 2.39
C GLY A 31 -2.27 5.41 2.00
N VAL A 32 -2.45 6.32 1.04
CA VAL A 32 -3.76 6.79 0.54
C VAL A 32 -3.74 6.88 -0.99
N ASN A 33 -4.90 7.00 -1.62
CA ASN A 33 -5.05 7.20 -3.05
C ASN A 33 -4.61 8.61 -3.49
N HIS A 34 -4.52 8.84 -4.81
CA HIS A 34 -4.18 10.14 -5.37
C HIS A 34 -5.19 11.25 -5.02
N ASP A 35 -6.44 10.88 -4.76
CA ASP A 35 -7.50 11.77 -4.31
C ASP A 35 -7.57 11.89 -2.76
N PHE A 36 -6.53 11.42 -2.06
CA PHE A 36 -6.42 11.37 -0.60
C PHE A 36 -7.43 10.43 0.10
N THR A 37 -8.20 9.64 -0.63
CA THR A 37 -9.09 8.66 -0.01
C THR A 37 -8.34 7.43 0.50
N ASP A 38 -8.92 6.71 1.46
CA ASP A 38 -8.35 5.45 1.94
C ASP A 38 -8.36 4.37 0.84
N LYS A 39 -7.28 3.60 0.75
CA LYS A 39 -7.08 2.57 -0.28
C LYS A 39 -8.17 1.49 -0.33
N TRP A 40 -8.76 1.14 0.81
CA TRP A 40 -9.67 0.00 0.91
C TRP A 40 -11.11 0.38 0.55
N SER A 41 -11.64 1.44 1.16
CA SER A 41 -13.05 1.81 0.97
C SER A 41 -13.25 2.98 0.00
N GLY A 42 -12.24 3.81 -0.22
CA GLY A 42 -12.33 5.01 -1.05
C GLY A 42 -13.31 6.06 -0.51
N LYS A 43 -13.65 6.02 0.78
CA LYS A 43 -14.72 6.85 1.37
C LYS A 43 -14.19 7.89 2.35
N PHE A 44 -13.05 7.60 2.96
CA PHE A 44 -12.49 8.43 4.02
C PHE A 44 -11.43 9.36 3.46
N ASP A 45 -11.70 10.66 3.49
CA ASP A 45 -10.74 11.69 3.08
C ASP A 45 -9.62 11.84 4.12
N ASN A 46 -8.38 11.70 3.66
CA ASN A 46 -7.16 11.84 4.45
C ASN A 46 -6.34 13.06 4.01
N SER A 47 -6.99 14.11 3.52
CA SER A 47 -6.36 15.39 3.27
C SER A 47 -5.72 15.96 4.55
N VAL A 48 -4.67 16.76 4.40
CA VAL A 48 -3.95 17.35 5.53
C VAL A 48 -4.90 18.18 6.41
N GLY A 49 -4.84 17.97 7.72
CA GLY A 49 -5.71 18.61 8.71
C GLY A 49 -6.97 17.81 9.07
N GLN A 50 -7.33 16.79 8.29
CA GLN A 50 -8.48 15.94 8.60
C GLN A 50 -8.23 15.10 9.85
N THR A 51 -9.28 14.93 10.65
CA THR A 51 -9.30 14.01 11.79
C THR A 51 -10.36 12.97 11.53
N LEU A 52 -9.95 11.70 11.52
CA LEU A 52 -10.82 10.58 11.25
C LEU A 52 -11.04 9.80 12.52
N GLU A 53 -12.30 9.47 12.79
CA GLU A 53 -12.69 8.72 13.98
C GLU A 53 -13.81 7.72 13.67
N MET A 54 -13.81 6.61 14.41
CA MET A 54 -14.87 5.63 14.36
C MET A 54 -15.17 5.04 15.74
N ALA A 55 -16.35 4.44 15.85
CA ALA A 55 -16.71 3.49 16.90
C ALA A 55 -15.53 2.62 17.37
N ARG A 56 -14.97 2.79 18.58
CA ARG A 56 -13.86 1.93 19.04
C ARG A 56 -14.24 0.44 18.98
N ASN A 57 -15.49 0.13 19.33
CA ASN A 57 -16.05 -1.22 19.26
C ASN A 57 -16.29 -1.74 17.83
N ARG A 58 -16.12 -0.89 16.81
CA ARG A 58 -16.12 -1.29 15.40
C ARG A 58 -14.75 -1.77 14.96
N VAL A 59 -13.68 -1.29 15.59
CA VAL A 59 -12.31 -1.70 15.29
C VAL A 59 -12.08 -3.11 15.83
N CYS A 60 -11.55 -3.98 14.98
CA CYS A 60 -11.20 -5.33 15.38
C CYS A 60 -10.05 -5.30 16.40
N ASP A 61 -10.27 -5.91 17.55
CA ASP A 61 -9.31 -5.96 18.64
C ASP A 61 -8.46 -7.24 18.62
N ASP A 62 -8.85 -8.25 17.85
CA ASP A 62 -8.09 -9.48 17.64
C ASP A 62 -6.83 -9.23 16.81
N ALA A 63 -5.66 -9.34 17.45
CA ALA A 63 -4.34 -9.11 16.84
C ALA A 63 -3.84 -10.28 15.97
N ASP A 64 -4.47 -11.45 16.04
CA ASP A 64 -4.12 -12.61 15.22
C ASP A 64 -4.71 -12.50 13.80
N ILE A 65 -5.71 -11.64 13.61
CA ILE A 65 -6.28 -11.32 12.30
C ILE A 65 -5.45 -10.24 11.59
N GLY A 66 -4.84 -10.55 10.46
CA GLY A 66 -3.94 -9.62 9.79
C GLY A 66 -4.61 -8.38 9.20
N CYS A 67 -5.66 -8.57 8.41
CA CYS A 67 -6.41 -7.50 7.75
C CYS A 67 -7.85 -7.54 8.24
N SER A 68 -8.25 -6.55 9.02
CA SER A 68 -9.59 -6.48 9.61
C SER A 68 -10.08 -5.04 9.68
N TYR A 69 -11.32 -4.84 10.11
CA TYR A 69 -11.93 -3.52 10.16
C TYR A 69 -11.23 -2.62 11.18
N GLY A 70 -10.93 -1.39 10.76
CA GLY A 70 -10.24 -0.38 11.55
C GLY A 70 -9.40 0.54 10.67
N PHE A 71 -9.00 1.68 11.23
CA PHE A 71 -8.04 2.52 10.52
C PHE A 71 -6.63 1.98 10.72
N HIS A 72 -5.94 1.75 9.60
CA HIS A 72 -4.57 1.29 9.59
C HIS A 72 -3.58 2.45 9.40
N ALA A 73 -2.51 2.41 10.19
CA ALA A 73 -1.30 3.21 10.07
C ALA A 73 -0.10 2.34 10.47
N GLY A 74 1.12 2.72 10.08
CA GLY A 74 2.27 1.87 10.31
C GLY A 74 3.62 2.55 10.10
N SER A 75 4.66 1.73 9.93
CA SER A 75 5.99 2.19 9.57
C SER A 75 6.01 2.73 8.14
N TYR A 76 7.09 3.44 7.80
CA TYR A 76 7.32 3.97 6.46
C TYR A 76 7.27 2.85 5.41
N GLU A 77 7.96 1.74 5.66
CA GLU A 77 8.07 0.60 4.74
C GLU A 77 6.70 -0.03 4.48
N TYR A 78 5.90 -0.21 5.52
CA TYR A 78 4.55 -0.76 5.38
C TYR A 78 3.65 0.15 4.54
N ALA A 79 3.63 1.44 4.86
CA ALA A 79 2.74 2.39 4.19
C ALA A 79 3.19 2.69 2.75
N LYS A 80 4.50 2.65 2.46
CA LYS A 80 5.05 2.70 1.11
C LYS A 80 4.68 1.45 0.31
N GLY A 81 4.87 0.27 0.90
CA GLY A 81 4.46 -1.00 0.28
C GLY A 81 2.96 -1.02 -0.02
N TYR A 82 2.12 -0.47 0.86
CA TYR A 82 0.68 -0.35 0.64
C TYR A 82 0.28 0.64 -0.46
N SER A 83 1.21 1.51 -0.87
CA SER A 83 1.01 2.54 -1.89
C SER A 83 1.81 2.25 -3.17
N HIS A 84 2.30 1.01 -3.37
CA HIS A 84 3.16 0.65 -4.50
C HIS A 84 2.52 0.90 -5.88
N GLY A 85 1.18 0.87 -5.97
CA GLY A 85 0.43 1.15 -7.20
C GLY A 85 0.16 2.64 -7.46
N GLY A 86 0.83 3.52 -6.73
CA GLY A 86 0.63 4.97 -6.80
C GLY A 86 -0.27 5.52 -5.68
N GLY A 87 -0.10 6.80 -5.36
CA GLY A 87 -0.89 7.53 -4.38
C GLY A 87 -0.04 8.49 -3.54
N HIS A 88 -0.44 8.69 -2.28
CA HIS A 88 0.28 9.55 -1.34
C HIS A 88 0.60 8.82 -0.04
N LEU A 89 1.76 9.16 0.53
CA LEU A 89 2.13 8.80 1.88
C LEU A 89 1.84 9.98 2.81
N MET A 90 1.02 9.75 3.82
CA MET A 90 0.60 10.76 4.78
C MET A 90 1.24 10.51 6.14
N LEU A 91 1.61 11.59 6.83
CA LEU A 91 1.97 11.58 8.24
C LEU A 91 0.71 11.75 9.08
N VAL A 92 0.48 10.82 10.00
CA VAL A 92 -0.68 10.83 10.90
C VAL A 92 -0.23 10.85 12.35
N GLU A 93 -0.88 11.68 13.15
CA GLU A 93 -0.74 11.72 14.60
C GLU A 93 -1.77 10.77 15.23
N ILE A 94 -1.30 9.94 16.15
CA ILE A 94 -2.14 8.96 16.84
C ILE A 94 -1.91 9.09 18.34
N ASP A 95 -3.02 9.20 19.07
CA ASP A 95 -3.02 9.08 20.52
C ASP A 95 -2.90 7.58 20.90
N PRO A 96 -1.93 7.20 21.74
CA PRO A 96 -1.80 5.82 22.24
C PRO A 96 -3.09 5.24 22.81
N THR A 97 -3.97 6.09 23.37
CA THR A 97 -5.26 5.66 23.93
C THR A 97 -6.24 5.17 22.87
N ASP A 98 -6.13 5.64 21.63
CA ASP A 98 -7.00 5.30 20.49
C ASP A 98 -6.56 4.03 19.74
N VAL A 99 -5.35 3.53 20.01
CA VAL A 99 -4.86 2.26 19.48
C VAL A 99 -5.66 1.09 20.06
N VAL A 100 -6.10 0.18 19.18
CA VAL A 100 -6.97 -0.95 19.53
C VAL A 100 -6.24 -2.28 19.46
N SER A 101 -5.39 -2.50 18.45
CA SER A 101 -4.60 -3.72 18.30
C SER A 101 -3.40 -3.50 17.36
N VAL A 102 -2.35 -4.30 17.52
CA VAL A 102 -1.20 -4.35 16.61
C VAL A 102 -1.14 -5.76 15.98
N PRO A 103 -1.51 -5.93 14.70
CA PRO A 103 -1.45 -7.21 14.01
C PRO A 103 -0.06 -7.86 14.05
N LYS A 104 0.00 -9.13 14.45
CA LYS A 104 1.27 -9.89 14.53
C LYS A 104 1.81 -10.32 13.17
N CYS A 105 0.93 -10.57 12.20
CA CYS A 105 1.27 -11.17 10.90
C CYS A 105 2.13 -10.28 9.99
N SER A 106 2.31 -9.01 10.35
CA SER A 106 3.02 -8.01 9.55
C SER A 106 4.29 -7.54 10.26
N ASP A 107 4.97 -8.41 11.02
CA ASP A 107 6.15 -8.07 11.84
C ASP A 107 5.95 -6.83 12.72
N CYS A 108 4.73 -6.65 13.24
CA CYS A 108 4.33 -5.45 13.98
C CYS A 108 4.65 -4.14 13.22
N GLN A 109 4.49 -4.12 11.88
CA GLN A 109 4.73 -2.93 11.05
C GLN A 109 3.51 -2.04 10.88
N LYS A 110 2.32 -2.50 11.31
CA LYS A 110 1.07 -1.73 11.27
C LYS A 110 0.31 -1.87 12.57
N LEU A 111 -0.60 -0.93 12.81
CA LEU A 111 -1.53 -0.94 13.94
C LEU A 111 -2.95 -0.62 13.46
N ARG A 112 -3.93 -0.91 14.31
CA ARG A 112 -5.32 -0.51 14.17
C ARG A 112 -5.67 0.55 15.21
N THR A 113 -6.17 1.69 14.75
CA THR A 113 -6.63 2.78 15.61
C THR A 113 -8.09 3.12 15.36
N ALA A 114 -8.76 3.63 16.39
CA ALA A 114 -10.11 4.20 16.28
C ALA A 114 -10.09 5.64 15.78
N LYS A 115 -9.00 6.38 16.03
CA LYS A 115 -8.89 7.80 15.70
C LYS A 115 -7.45 8.21 15.38
N TYR A 116 -7.31 9.15 14.44
CA TYR A 116 -6.03 9.78 14.11
C TYR A 116 -6.26 11.13 13.42
N ARG A 117 -5.23 11.97 13.40
CA ARG A 117 -5.22 13.25 12.67
C ARG A 117 -4.15 13.24 11.59
N VAL A 118 -4.47 13.69 10.40
CA VAL A 118 -3.49 13.86 9.32
C VAL A 118 -2.74 15.18 9.53
N ILE A 119 -1.42 15.09 9.74
CA ILE A 119 -0.58 16.24 10.04
C ILE A 119 0.02 16.84 8.77
N ASN A 120 0.50 15.98 7.86
CA ASN A 120 1.22 16.43 6.68
C ASN A 120 1.23 15.36 5.58
N LYS A 121 1.52 15.77 4.36
CA LYS A 121 1.87 14.88 3.26
C LYS A 121 3.38 14.65 3.27
N TYR A 122 3.82 13.40 3.27
CA TYR A 122 5.23 13.04 3.26
C TYR A 122 5.77 12.97 1.82
N GLU A 123 5.24 12.06 1.01
CA GLU A 123 5.66 11.87 -0.38
C GLU A 123 4.47 11.50 -1.29
N THR A 124 4.60 11.75 -2.58
CA THR A 124 3.74 11.17 -3.61
C THR A 124 4.47 9.97 -4.18
N ILE A 125 3.79 8.84 -4.29
CA ILE A 125 4.29 7.66 -4.98
C ILE A 125 3.63 7.69 -6.35
N ASP A 126 4.42 7.86 -7.39
CA ASP A 126 3.94 7.77 -8.75
C ASP A 126 3.66 6.29 -9.07
N THR A 127 2.55 6.03 -9.76
CA THR A 127 2.36 4.72 -10.36
C THR A 127 3.51 4.51 -11.34
N PRO A 128 4.26 3.39 -11.25
CA PRO A 128 5.20 3.03 -12.31
C PRO A 128 4.46 3.16 -13.64
N LEU A 129 5.04 3.87 -14.61
CA LEU A 129 4.47 3.91 -15.95
C LEU A 129 4.22 2.46 -16.36
N ASP A 130 2.96 2.13 -16.61
CA ASP A 130 2.58 0.87 -17.21
C ASP A 130 3.23 0.86 -18.60
N GLU A 131 4.41 0.24 -18.72
CA GLU A 131 4.95 -0.17 -20.02
C GLU A 131 4.05 -1.30 -20.53
N GLY A 132 2.83 -0.94 -20.91
CA GLY A 132 1.81 -1.84 -21.44
C GLY A 132 2.23 -2.41 -22.78
N ILE A 133 3.17 -3.36 -22.77
CA ILE A 133 3.61 -4.10 -23.96
C ILE A 133 3.53 -5.61 -23.78
N TYR A 134 3.38 -6.18 -22.58
CA TYR A 134 3.17 -7.64 -22.47
C TYR A 134 2.16 -8.03 -21.40
N ASP A 135 1.41 -9.10 -21.72
CA ASP A 135 0.48 -9.88 -20.90
C ASP A 135 -1.01 -9.47 -20.94
N ASP A 136 -1.59 -9.48 -22.14
CA ASP A 136 -2.93 -10.06 -22.29
C ASP A 136 -2.78 -11.60 -22.34
N TYR A 137 -2.61 -12.21 -21.16
CA TYR A 137 -2.85 -13.63 -20.99
C TYR A 137 -4.01 -13.81 -20.01
N GLU A 138 -5.21 -13.70 -20.57
CA GLU A 138 -6.37 -14.48 -20.13
C GLU A 138 -5.93 -15.95 -19.93
N SER A 139 -5.58 -16.32 -18.69
CA SER A 139 -5.43 -17.73 -18.33
C SER A 139 -6.80 -18.28 -17.92
N ASP A 140 -7.65 -18.50 -18.92
CA ASP A 140 -8.76 -19.44 -18.79
C ASP A 140 -8.15 -20.85 -18.83
N TRP A 141 -7.90 -21.42 -17.64
CA TRP A 141 -7.52 -22.81 -17.52
C TRP A 141 -8.74 -23.68 -17.81
N ASN A 142 -9.00 -23.95 -19.08
CA ASN A 142 -9.63 -25.19 -19.52
C ASN A 142 -8.64 -25.99 -20.35
N GLU A 143 -8.22 -27.10 -19.76
CA GLU A 143 -7.63 -28.30 -20.32
C GLU A 143 -8.09 -28.56 -21.78
N ASP A 144 -7.16 -28.54 -22.75
CA ASP A 144 -6.93 -29.63 -23.73
C ASP A 144 -5.86 -29.26 -24.78
N GLU A 145 -5.23 -30.28 -25.34
CA GLU A 145 -4.03 -30.32 -26.18
C GLU A 145 -4.10 -29.59 -27.54
N GLY A 146 -2.93 -29.27 -28.13
CA GLY A 146 -2.77 -29.30 -29.59
C GLY A 146 -1.92 -28.20 -30.23
N GLU A 147 -0.77 -28.59 -30.78
CA GLU A 147 0.14 -27.77 -31.58
C GLU A 147 -0.46 -27.14 -32.85
N THR A 148 -0.08 -25.90 -33.18
CA THR A 148 0.18 -25.48 -34.59
C THR A 148 1.10 -24.25 -34.65
N PHE A 149 2.30 -24.45 -35.21
CA PHE A 149 3.36 -23.46 -35.47
C PHE A 149 2.98 -22.56 -36.66
N ASN A 150 2.85 -21.25 -36.47
CA ASN A 150 2.41 -20.31 -37.51
C ASN A 150 3.60 -19.56 -38.15
N GLU A 151 3.98 -19.97 -39.36
CA GLU A 151 5.10 -19.47 -40.19
C GLU A 151 5.10 -17.94 -40.46
N GLY A 152 3.98 -17.24 -40.25
CA GLY A 152 3.89 -15.80 -40.46
C GLY A 152 4.71 -14.95 -39.48
N TYR A 153 5.04 -15.48 -38.30
CA TYR A 153 5.77 -14.73 -37.27
C TYR A 153 7.27 -14.55 -37.62
N SER A 154 7.88 -15.56 -38.24
CA SER A 154 9.28 -15.51 -38.65
C SER A 154 9.53 -14.51 -39.78
N GLU A 155 8.61 -14.39 -40.73
CA GLU A 155 8.77 -13.49 -41.89
C GLU A 155 8.70 -12.01 -41.48
N GLY A 156 7.76 -11.66 -40.58
CA GLY A 156 7.65 -10.29 -40.06
C GLY A 156 8.86 -9.87 -39.21
N TYR A 157 9.42 -10.80 -38.42
CA TYR A 157 10.59 -10.54 -37.59
C TYR A 157 11.86 -10.26 -38.42
N GLU A 158 12.09 -11.04 -39.48
CA GLU A 158 13.24 -10.83 -40.36
C GLU A 158 13.12 -9.53 -41.16
N GLN A 159 11.92 -9.17 -41.61
CA GLN A 159 11.69 -7.90 -42.29
C GLN A 159 11.97 -6.70 -41.38
N ALA A 160 11.46 -6.72 -40.15
CA ALA A 160 11.69 -5.65 -39.17
C ALA A 160 13.17 -5.51 -38.79
N LYS A 161 13.88 -6.63 -38.66
CA LYS A 161 15.33 -6.64 -38.38
C LYS A 161 16.14 -6.04 -39.53
N LYS A 162 15.74 -6.30 -40.78
CA LYS A 162 16.37 -5.72 -41.97
C LYS A 162 16.14 -4.21 -42.05
N ASP A 163 14.91 -3.76 -41.80
CA ASP A 163 14.58 -2.33 -41.83
C ASP A 163 15.31 -1.52 -40.74
N ILE A 164 15.58 -2.13 -39.57
CA ILE A 164 16.38 -1.52 -38.51
C ILE A 164 17.86 -1.41 -38.92
N LEU A 165 18.42 -2.45 -39.54
CA LEU A 165 19.81 -2.45 -40.01
C LEU A 165 20.05 -1.45 -41.16
N ASP A 166 19.09 -1.30 -42.07
CA ASP A 166 19.17 -0.34 -43.17
C ASP A 166 19.06 1.12 -42.68
N ASN A 167 18.36 1.37 -41.56
CA ASN A 167 18.28 2.69 -40.94
C ASN A 167 19.52 3.05 -40.09
N LEU A 168 20.24 2.05 -39.57
CA LEU A 168 21.48 2.25 -38.81
C LEU A 168 22.72 2.45 -39.69
N SER A 169 22.67 2.07 -40.97
CA SER A 169 23.79 2.18 -41.90
C SER A 169 23.82 3.48 -42.73
N ASN A 170 22.80 4.33 -42.59
CA ASN A 170 22.65 5.61 -43.32
C ASN A 170 22.85 6.86 -42.44
N ASN A 171 23.45 6.73 -41.26
CA ASN A 171 23.96 7.83 -40.40
C ASN A 171 25.45 7.65 -40.15
#